data_AF-A0A9P5BMV4-F1
#
_entry.id   AF-A0A9P5BMV4-F1
#
_cell.length_a   1.000
_cell.length_b   1.000
_cell.length_c   1.000
_cell.angle_alpha   90.00
_cell.angle_beta   90.00
_cell.angle_gamma   90.00
#
_symmetry.space_group_name_H-M   'P 1'
#
loop_
_entity.id
_entity.type
_entity.pdbx_description
1 polymer ?
#
loop_
_entity_poly.entity_id
_entity_poly.type
_entity_poly.pdbx_seq_one_letter_code
_entity_poly.pdbx_strand_id
1 'polypeptide(L)'
;MQFLSIASFLALATLESSKLHSQAVCVTNRHYSPSGGTAWSPSYNWKVNYELLPDATNCACNYYRNRNTGNNQWDKCPDCHFVGNPRCECLRRMRR
;
A
#
# COMPACT_ATOMS: atom_id res chain seq x y z
N MET A 1 14.61 47.67 -24.22
CA MET A 1 15.18 46.31 -24.06
C MET A 1 15.45 46.07 -22.58
N GLN A 2 14.52 45.52 -21.78
CA GLN A 2 14.87 44.90 -20.46
C GLN A 2 13.76 44.24 -19.63
N PHE A 3 12.51 44.12 -20.08
CA PHE A 3 11.44 43.54 -19.23
C PHE A 3 10.90 42.18 -19.70
N LEU A 4 11.60 41.47 -20.59
CA LEU A 4 11.11 40.19 -21.14
C LEU A 4 11.91 38.95 -20.69
N SER A 5 12.89 39.09 -19.79
CA SER A 5 13.79 37.98 -19.44
C SER A 5 13.37 37.14 -18.23
N ILE A 6 12.25 37.42 -17.56
CA ILE A 6 11.82 36.64 -16.37
C ILE A 6 10.88 35.48 -16.77
N ALA A 7 11.21 34.82 -17.87
CA ALA A 7 10.72 33.48 -18.17
C ALA A 7 11.68 32.49 -17.51
N SER A 8 11.46 32.13 -16.24
CA SER A 8 12.20 31.03 -15.61
C SER A 8 11.35 30.33 -14.56
N PHE A 9 10.49 29.45 -15.06
CA PHE A 9 10.19 28.13 -14.50
C PHE A 9 10.13 28.02 -12.97
N LEU A 10 9.03 28.48 -12.38
CA LEU A 10 8.48 27.78 -11.21
C LEU A 10 7.98 26.42 -11.70
N ALA A 11 8.89 25.44 -11.77
CA ALA A 11 8.52 24.05 -11.86
C ALA A 11 7.77 23.71 -10.57
N LEU A 12 6.44 23.75 -10.62
CA LEU A 12 5.60 23.09 -9.64
C LEU A 12 5.94 21.61 -9.72
N ALA A 13 6.86 21.16 -8.88
CA ALA A 13 7.02 19.75 -8.59
C ALA A 13 5.70 19.31 -7.94
N THR A 14 4.79 18.77 -8.76
CA THR A 14 3.65 18.04 -8.26
C THR A 14 4.23 16.82 -7.54
N LEU A 15 4.28 16.91 -6.22
CA LEU A 15 4.45 15.74 -5.37
C LEU A 15 3.19 14.91 -5.58
N GLU A 16 3.22 14.05 -6.59
CA GLU A 16 2.26 12.95 -6.76
C GLU A 16 2.43 12.06 -5.53
N SER A 17 1.72 12.39 -4.44
CA SER A 17 1.58 11.57 -3.24
C SER A 17 0.63 10.42 -3.56
N SER A 18 1.13 9.60 -4.45
CA SER A 18 0.48 8.43 -4.94
C SER A 18 0.33 7.49 -3.75
N LYS A 19 -0.91 7.30 -3.29
CA LYS A 19 -1.30 6.62 -2.04
C LYS A 19 -0.37 5.46 -1.71
N LEU A 20 0.56 5.73 -0.79
CA LEU A 20 1.74 4.91 -0.51
C LEU A 20 1.31 3.69 0.31
N HIS A 21 0.94 2.60 -0.36
CA HIS A 21 0.90 1.31 0.32
C HIS A 21 2.29 0.69 0.18
N SER A 22 3.19 1.01 1.11
CA SER A 22 4.49 0.33 1.20
C SER A 22 4.33 -1.12 1.65
N GLN A 23 3.13 -1.54 2.04
CA GLN A 23 2.87 -2.85 2.62
C GLN A 23 1.60 -3.48 2.05
N ALA A 24 1.68 -4.78 1.73
CA ALA A 24 0.54 -5.60 1.33
C ALA A 24 0.47 -6.88 2.17
N VAL A 25 -0.75 -7.28 2.53
CA VAL A 25 -1.05 -8.46 3.35
C VAL A 25 -2.22 -9.20 2.72
N CYS A 26 -2.13 -10.54 2.64
CA CYS A 26 -3.26 -11.39 2.27
C CYS A 26 -4.06 -11.74 3.52
N VAL A 27 -5.37 -11.49 3.46
CA VAL A 27 -6.31 -11.77 4.56
C VAL A 27 -7.46 -12.65 4.07
N THR A 28 -8.01 -13.45 4.97
CA THR A 28 -9.22 -14.25 4.75
C THR A 28 -10.20 -14.11 5.93
N ASN A 29 -11.35 -14.78 5.84
CA ASN A 29 -12.35 -14.88 6.90
C ASN A 29 -12.73 -13.53 7.52
N ARG A 30 -13.05 -12.55 6.66
CA ARG A 30 -13.58 -11.26 7.10
C ARG A 30 -14.90 -11.46 7.83
N HIS A 31 -14.92 -11.20 9.12
CA HIS A 31 -16.13 -11.31 9.94
C HIS A 31 -16.28 -10.12 10.87
N TYR A 32 -17.53 -9.85 11.25
CA TYR A 32 -17.86 -8.75 12.15
C TYR A 32 -18.12 -9.33 13.53
N SER A 33 -17.34 -8.91 14.52
CA SER A 33 -17.64 -9.21 15.91
C SER A 33 -18.10 -7.95 16.61
N PRO A 34 -19.09 -8.04 17.52
CA PRO A 34 -19.33 -6.97 18.47
C PRO A 34 -18.08 -6.73 19.30
N SER A 35 -17.85 -5.48 19.66
CA SER A 35 -16.72 -5.02 20.43
C SER A 35 -17.16 -3.90 21.37
N GLY A 36 -16.59 -3.85 22.57
CA GLY A 36 -17.07 -2.93 23.61
C GLY A 36 -18.12 -3.59 24.51
N GLY A 37 -18.96 -2.77 25.14
CA GLY A 37 -19.92 -3.21 26.15
C GLY A 37 -21.10 -4.03 25.62
N THR A 38 -22.17 -4.10 26.41
CA THR A 38 -23.41 -4.79 26.02
C THR A 38 -24.12 -4.07 24.86
N ALA A 39 -25.05 -4.74 24.17
CA ALA A 39 -25.76 -4.22 23.00
C ALA A 39 -26.48 -2.87 23.21
N TRP A 40 -26.73 -2.48 24.47
CA TRP A 40 -27.41 -1.25 24.86
C TRP A 40 -26.44 -0.17 25.39
N SER A 41 -25.14 -0.43 25.37
CA SER A 41 -24.13 0.52 25.84
C SER A 41 -23.70 1.48 24.72
N PRO A 42 -23.43 2.76 25.01
CA PRO A 42 -22.82 3.69 24.05
C PRO A 42 -21.47 3.21 23.51
N SER A 43 -20.82 2.29 24.22
CA SER A 43 -19.55 1.68 23.82
C SER A 43 -19.71 0.53 22.82
N TYR A 44 -20.94 0.09 22.52
CA TYR A 44 -21.20 -1.01 21.60
C TYR A 44 -20.83 -0.63 20.17
N ASN A 45 -19.78 -1.26 19.66
CA ASN A 45 -19.23 -1.02 18.33
C ASN A 45 -18.99 -2.33 17.61
N TRP A 46 -18.86 -2.27 16.30
CA TRP A 46 -18.54 -3.43 15.48
C TRP A 46 -17.09 -3.36 15.03
N LYS A 47 -16.34 -4.45 15.25
CA LYS A 47 -14.99 -4.62 14.73
C LYS A 47 -15.00 -5.61 13.59
N VAL A 48 -14.22 -5.30 12.56
CA VAL A 48 -13.96 -6.24 11.48
C VAL A 48 -12.69 -6.99 11.83
N ASN A 49 -12.81 -8.31 11.95
CA ASN A 49 -11.69 -9.19 12.16
C ASN A 49 -11.33 -9.88 10.85
N TYR A 50 -10.06 -10.21 10.74
CA TYR A 50 -9.48 -10.84 9.56
C TYR A 50 -8.47 -11.88 10.04
N GLU A 51 -8.37 -12.97 9.30
CA GLU A 51 -7.32 -13.96 9.49
C GLU A 51 -6.18 -13.68 8.52
N LEU A 52 -4.95 -13.62 9.05
CA LEU A 52 -3.76 -13.33 8.29
C LEU A 52 -3.24 -14.60 7.62
N LEU A 53 -3.01 -14.55 6.31
CA LEU A 53 -2.46 -15.68 5.55
C LEU A 53 -0.98 -15.44 5.22
N PRO A 54 -0.03 -15.97 6.03
CA PRO A 54 1.40 -15.77 5.82
C PRO A 54 1.89 -16.34 4.50
N ASP A 55 1.48 -17.57 4.15
CA ASP A 55 1.94 -18.25 2.94
C ASP A 55 1.43 -17.56 1.67
N ALA A 56 0.15 -17.18 1.66
CA ALA A 56 -0.42 -16.41 0.56
C ALA A 56 0.27 -15.05 0.40
N THR A 57 0.59 -14.39 1.52
CA THR A 57 1.31 -13.12 1.50
C THR A 57 2.73 -13.29 0.96
N ASN A 58 3.44 -14.35 1.35
CA ASN A 58 4.77 -14.65 0.85
C ASN A 58 4.75 -14.96 -0.66
N CYS A 59 3.82 -15.80 -1.11
CA CYS A 59 3.61 -16.12 -2.51
C CYS A 59 3.36 -14.87 -3.36
N ALA A 60 2.41 -14.04 -2.93
CA ALA A 60 2.13 -12.76 -3.59
C ALA A 60 3.38 -11.86 -3.61
N CYS A 61 4.12 -11.79 -2.51
CA CYS A 61 5.33 -10.97 -2.42
C CYS A 61 6.41 -11.41 -3.42
N ASN A 62 6.64 -12.72 -3.55
CA ASN A 62 7.55 -13.27 -4.54
C ASN A 62 7.11 -12.97 -5.98
N TYR A 63 5.81 -13.04 -6.24
CA TYR A 63 5.26 -12.70 -7.55
C TYR A 63 5.48 -11.22 -7.89
N TYR A 64 5.23 -10.31 -6.93
CA TYR A 64 5.48 -8.89 -7.11
C TYR A 64 6.97 -8.57 -7.27
N ARG A 65 7.84 -9.24 -6.51
CA ARG A 65 9.30 -9.10 -6.65
C ARG A 65 9.78 -9.47 -8.04
N ASN A 66 9.22 -10.53 -8.61
CA ASN A 66 9.57 -11.04 -9.94
C ASN A 66 8.76 -10.40 -11.07
N ARG A 67 7.94 -9.38 -10.76
CA ARG A 67 7.12 -8.71 -11.76
C ARG A 67 7.99 -7.99 -12.78
N ASN A 68 7.68 -8.21 -14.05
CA ASN A 68 8.34 -7.56 -15.17
C ASN A 68 7.33 -7.37 -16.32
N THR A 69 6.42 -6.40 -16.17
CA THR A 69 5.32 -6.16 -17.14
C THR A 69 5.63 -5.08 -18.18
N GLY A 70 6.86 -4.55 -18.20
CA GLY A 70 7.23 -3.40 -19.03
C GLY A 70 8.55 -2.76 -18.61
N ASN A 71 8.82 -1.57 -19.15
CA ASN A 71 10.09 -0.86 -18.96
C ASN A 71 10.03 0.27 -17.92
N ASN A 72 8.87 0.56 -17.34
CA ASN A 72 8.74 1.64 -16.37
C ASN A 72 9.15 1.20 -14.97
N GLN A 73 9.42 2.16 -14.09
CA GLN A 73 9.84 1.88 -12.71
C GLN A 73 8.79 1.11 -11.89
N TRP A 74 7.50 1.22 -12.21
CA TRP A 74 6.41 0.48 -11.55
C TRP A 74 6.11 -0.88 -12.21
N ASP A 75 6.74 -1.19 -13.34
CA ASP A 75 6.62 -2.49 -14.01
C ASP A 75 7.53 -3.55 -13.40
N LYS A 76 8.49 -3.11 -12.57
CA LYS A 76 9.50 -3.91 -11.88
C LYS A 76 9.55 -3.51 -10.41
N CYS A 77 9.52 -4.46 -9.50
CA CYS A 77 9.58 -4.17 -8.06
C CYS A 77 10.69 -5.01 -7.39
N PRO A 78 11.98 -4.78 -7.72
CA PRO A 78 13.10 -5.57 -7.20
C PRO A 78 13.32 -5.41 -5.69
N ASP A 79 12.76 -4.36 -5.11
CA ASP A 79 12.85 -3.98 -3.69
C ASP A 79 11.74 -4.58 -2.81
N CYS A 80 10.81 -5.34 -3.39
CA CYS A 80 9.79 -6.06 -2.63
C CYS A 80 10.38 -7.22 -1.84
N HIS A 81 10.12 -7.24 -0.53
CA HIS A 81 10.60 -8.29 0.35
C HIS A 81 9.57 -8.61 1.45
N PHE A 82 9.55 -9.87 1.88
CA PHE A 82 8.70 -10.32 2.97
C PHE A 82 9.39 -10.01 4.30
N VAL A 83 8.81 -9.13 5.10
CA VAL A 83 9.32 -8.74 6.41
C VAL A 83 8.46 -9.35 7.51
N GLY A 84 9.06 -9.66 8.67
CA GLY A 84 8.39 -10.34 9.79
C GLY A 84 7.07 -9.67 10.21
N ASN A 85 6.07 -10.52 10.53
CA ASN A 85 4.61 -10.31 10.43
C ASN A 85 4.12 -10.28 8.99
N PRO A 86 3.19 -11.16 8.56
CA PRO A 86 2.99 -11.55 7.16
C PRO A 86 2.63 -10.39 6.26
N ARG A 87 3.65 -9.63 5.84
CA ARG A 87 3.53 -8.38 5.10
C ARG A 87 4.65 -8.34 4.07
N CYS A 88 4.27 -8.03 2.86
CA CYS A 88 5.19 -7.72 1.78
C CYS A 88 5.47 -6.23 1.82
N GLU A 89 6.73 -5.84 2.03
CA GLU A 89 7.14 -4.44 2.02
C GLU A 89 7.85 -4.09 0.72
N CYS A 90 7.42 -3.02 0.05
CA CYS A 90 8.02 -2.50 -1.18
C CYS A 90 8.21 -0.99 -1.04
N LEU A 91 9.44 -0.51 -1.25
CA LEU A 91 9.79 0.92 -1.22
C LEU A 91 9.28 1.65 -2.46
N ARG A 92 9.01 0.92 -3.55
CA ARG A 92 8.51 1.43 -4.83
C ARG A 92 7.15 0.81 -5.18
N ARG A 93 6.27 1.69 -5.63
CA ARG A 93 4.82 1.53 -5.77
C ARG A 93 4.39 0.26 -6.53
N MET A 94 3.62 -0.60 -5.87
CA MET A 94 2.78 -1.59 -6.55
C MET A 94 1.52 -0.88 -7.11
N ARG A 95 1.46 -0.63 -8.43
CA ARG A 95 0.18 -0.32 -9.09
C ARG A 95 -0.63 -1.62 -9.12
N ARG A 96 -1.71 -1.69 -8.35
CA ARG A 96 -2.76 -2.71 -8.53
C ARG A 96 -3.60 -2.37 -9.74
#